data_AF-A0AAW7X7X4-F1
#
_entry.id   AF-A0AAW7X7X4-F1
#
_cell.length_a   1.000
_cell.length_b   1.000
_cell.length_c   1.000
_cell.angle_alpha   90.00
_cell.angle_beta   90.00
_cell.angle_gamma   90.00
#
_symmetry.space_group_name_H-M   'P 1'
#
loop_
_entity.id
_entity.type
_entity.pdbx_description
1 polymer ?
#
loop_
_entity_poly.entity_id
_entity_poly.type
_entity_poly.pdbx_seq_one_letter_code
_entity_poly.pdbx_strand_id
1 'polypeptide(L)'
;MTGKLGTTTMVITIDRPDEINPNISLFHPRAFEQTIGDFLTFLRGDVVSSDMQEWHAPVQWQPIPRINNICAKFQIRSAYDANRYERWIVTPISSTHLLSISFKLSWNHVHHKMGGINSEEQHDISNMEQLCDDTMDSLEVKLSAKALAQQQTALAGLDDTSLVSDYPPLKWESYKTIGLE
;
A
#
# COMPACT_ATOMS: atom_id res chain seq x y z
N MET A 1 -25.25 -8.31 -24.29
CA MET A 1 -25.45 -8.71 -22.89
C MET A 1 -24.45 -7.89 -22.08
N THR A 2 -24.89 -7.02 -21.16
CA THR A 2 -23.98 -6.21 -20.32
C THR A 2 -23.84 -6.90 -18.96
N GLY A 3 -22.59 -7.17 -18.56
CA GLY A 3 -22.25 -7.84 -17.30
C GLY A 3 -21.09 -7.11 -16.61
N LYS A 4 -20.90 -7.35 -15.32
CA LYS A 4 -19.81 -6.75 -14.53
C LYS A 4 -18.48 -7.45 -14.86
N LEU A 5 -17.58 -6.74 -15.55
CA LEU A 5 -16.27 -7.26 -15.94
C LEU A 5 -15.18 -7.02 -14.88
N GLY A 6 -15.33 -5.97 -14.07
CA GLY A 6 -14.38 -5.61 -13.02
C GLY A 6 -15.00 -4.74 -11.93
N THR A 7 -14.24 -4.54 -10.86
CA THR A 7 -14.56 -3.68 -9.74
C THR A 7 -13.32 -2.92 -9.33
N THR A 8 -13.49 -1.63 -9.02
CA THR A 8 -12.58 -0.88 -8.18
C THR A 8 -13.32 -0.43 -6.92
N THR A 9 -12.68 -0.51 -5.76
CA THR A 9 -13.24 -0.06 -4.49
C THR A 9 -12.22 0.81 -3.78
N MET A 10 -12.59 2.07 -3.54
CA MET A 10 -11.79 3.00 -2.75
C MET A 10 -12.12 2.83 -1.25
N VAL A 11 -11.09 2.73 -0.43
CA VAL A 11 -11.18 2.65 1.02
C VAL A 11 -10.27 3.72 1.63
N ILE A 12 -10.80 4.48 2.58
CA ILE A 12 -10.06 5.50 3.33
C ILE A 12 -10.07 5.10 4.80
N THR A 13 -8.90 4.97 5.41
CA THR A 13 -8.73 4.63 6.83
C THR A 13 -7.82 5.62 7.54
N ILE A 14 -8.03 5.74 8.85
CA ILE A 14 -7.09 6.39 9.74
C ILE A 14 -6.56 5.30 10.67
N ASP A 15 -5.30 4.97 10.49
CA ASP A 15 -4.63 3.88 11.17
C ASP A 15 -3.71 4.45 12.26
N ARG A 16 -3.61 3.73 13.37
CA ARG A 16 -2.78 4.10 14.51
C ARG A 16 -2.06 2.83 15.00
N PRO A 17 -0.74 2.88 15.26
CA PRO A 17 -0.08 1.79 15.95
C PRO A 17 -0.75 1.48 17.30
N ASP A 18 -0.83 0.19 17.63
CA ASP A 18 -1.37 -0.25 18.93
C ASP A 18 -0.52 0.31 20.07
N GLU A 19 0.80 0.15 19.95
CA GLU A 19 1.79 0.72 20.86
C GLU A 19 2.30 2.08 20.35
N ILE A 20 1.92 3.16 21.05
CA ILE A 20 2.46 4.49 20.78
C ILE A 20 3.74 4.69 21.58
N ASN A 21 4.87 4.87 20.88
CA ASN A 21 6.06 5.44 21.47
C ASN A 21 5.96 6.98 21.42
N PRO A 22 5.83 7.69 22.57
CA PRO A 22 5.67 9.14 22.58
C PRO A 22 6.92 9.90 22.08
N ASN A 23 8.07 9.23 21.98
CA ASN A 23 9.31 9.82 21.47
C ASN A 23 9.46 9.68 19.95
N ILE A 24 8.55 8.95 19.30
CA ILE A 24 8.58 8.73 17.84
C ILE A 24 7.40 9.48 17.23
N SER A 25 7.69 10.27 16.21
CA SER A 25 6.67 10.95 15.41
C SER A 25 6.59 10.32 14.04
N LEU A 26 5.38 10.00 13.59
CA LEU A 26 5.15 9.54 12.22
C LEU A 26 5.44 10.61 11.16
N PHE A 27 5.69 11.86 11.53
CA PHE A 27 6.23 12.86 10.60
C PHE A 27 7.73 12.70 10.34
N HIS A 28 8.44 11.87 11.12
CA HIS A 28 9.84 11.56 10.88
C HIS A 28 9.94 10.50 9.76
N PRO A 29 10.70 10.73 8.67
CA PRO A 29 10.76 9.84 7.49
C PRO A 29 10.99 8.36 7.81
N ARG A 30 12.00 8.08 8.64
CA ARG A 30 12.35 6.70 9.03
C ARG A 30 11.30 6.03 9.90
N ALA A 31 10.64 6.80 10.77
CA ALA A 31 9.57 6.27 11.61
C ALA A 31 8.33 5.94 10.76
N PHE A 32 8.01 6.80 9.80
CA PHE A 32 6.94 6.59 8.84
C PHE A 32 7.15 5.32 7.99
N GLU A 33 8.34 5.16 7.41
CA GLU A 33 8.72 3.97 6.63
C GLU A 33 8.67 2.68 7.44
N GLN A 34 9.18 2.71 8.67
CA GLN A 34 9.12 1.57 9.58
C GLN A 34 7.65 1.23 9.90
N THR A 35 6.84 2.25 10.21
CA THR A 35 5.42 2.04 10.54
C THR A 35 4.64 1.46 9.37
N ILE A 36 4.94 1.86 8.12
CA ILE A 36 4.35 1.21 6.94
C ILE A 36 4.75 -0.26 6.89
N GLY A 37 6.02 -0.58 7.16
CA GLY A 37 6.50 -1.96 7.19
C GLY A 37 5.77 -2.82 8.22
N ASP A 38 5.63 -2.28 9.44
CA ASP A 38 4.93 -2.94 10.55
C ASP A 38 3.44 -3.12 10.23
N PHE A 39 2.80 -2.08 9.68
CA PHE A 39 1.40 -2.11 9.27
C PHE A 39 1.13 -3.14 8.16
N LEU A 40 1.98 -3.21 7.13
CA LEU A 40 1.87 -4.21 6.08
C LEU A 40 2.07 -5.63 6.62
N THR A 41 3.01 -5.79 7.55
CA THR A 41 3.25 -7.07 8.25
C THR A 41 2.02 -7.49 9.06
N PHE A 42 1.39 -6.56 9.76
CA PHE A 42 0.13 -6.83 10.47
C PHE A 42 -1.01 -7.22 9.52
N LEU A 43 -1.13 -6.57 8.36
CA LEU A 43 -2.22 -6.82 7.41
C LEU A 43 -2.09 -8.12 6.60
N ARG A 44 -0.87 -8.61 6.39
CA ARG A 44 -0.55 -9.62 5.37
C ARG A 44 0.48 -10.66 5.80
N GLY A 45 1.23 -10.43 6.88
CA GLY A 45 2.37 -11.24 7.27
C GLY A 45 2.03 -12.66 7.74
N ASP A 46 0.77 -12.90 8.14
CA ASP A 46 0.25 -14.21 8.51
C ASP A 46 -0.47 -14.94 7.36
N VAL A 47 -0.64 -14.28 6.21
CA VAL A 47 -1.37 -14.84 5.07
C VAL A 47 -0.43 -15.66 4.20
N VAL A 48 -0.42 -16.97 4.47
CA VAL A 48 0.35 -17.97 3.75
C VAL A 48 -0.58 -18.81 2.88
N SER A 49 -0.20 -19.02 1.62
CA SER A 49 -0.85 -19.97 0.72
C SER A 49 0.20 -20.92 0.16
N SER A 50 -0.07 -22.23 0.19
CA SER A 50 0.87 -23.28 -0.27
C SER A 50 2.28 -23.18 0.36
N ASP A 51 2.36 -22.87 1.66
CA ASP A 51 3.61 -22.67 2.42
C ASP A 51 4.53 -21.52 1.93
N MET A 52 4.04 -20.65 1.05
CA MET A 52 4.73 -19.43 0.63
C MET A 52 3.88 -18.19 0.98
N GLN A 53 4.54 -17.04 1.15
CA GLN A 53 3.83 -15.78 1.37
C GLN A 53 2.89 -15.48 0.20
N GLU A 54 1.63 -15.14 0.47
CA GLU A 54 0.66 -14.84 -0.59
C GLU A 54 0.85 -13.44 -1.19
N TRP A 55 1.33 -12.49 -0.39
CA TRP A 55 1.34 -11.08 -0.76
C TRP A 55 2.76 -10.55 -0.93
N HIS A 56 2.92 -9.67 -1.91
CA HIS A 56 4.13 -8.87 -2.10
C HIS A 56 3.78 -7.40 -1.85
N ALA A 57 4.38 -6.81 -0.81
CA ALA A 57 4.18 -5.41 -0.45
C ALA A 57 5.37 -4.85 0.36
N PRO A 58 5.66 -3.55 0.26
CA PRO A 58 5.20 -2.67 -0.81
C PRO A 58 5.92 -3.04 -2.12
N VAL A 59 5.24 -2.97 -3.26
CA VAL A 59 5.89 -3.02 -4.59
C VAL A 59 5.63 -1.70 -5.32
N GLN A 60 6.53 -1.32 -6.24
CA GLN A 60 6.47 -0.02 -6.92
C GLN A 60 6.37 1.15 -5.94
N TRP A 61 7.21 1.13 -4.90
CA TRP A 61 7.31 2.20 -3.92
C TRP A 61 7.71 3.51 -4.60
N GLN A 62 7.00 4.58 -4.26
CA GLN A 62 7.25 5.91 -4.78
C GLN A 62 6.94 6.98 -3.73
N PRO A 63 7.93 7.76 -3.26
CA PRO A 63 7.68 8.97 -2.51
C PRO A 63 6.91 9.99 -3.37
N ILE A 64 5.88 10.63 -2.80
CA ILE A 64 5.12 11.70 -3.48
C ILE A 64 5.52 13.06 -2.91
N PRO A 65 6.36 13.85 -3.61
CA PRO A 65 6.89 15.11 -3.09
C PRO A 65 5.90 16.29 -3.16
N ARG A 66 4.78 16.15 -3.89
CA ARG A 66 3.82 17.25 -4.12
C ARG A 66 2.91 17.52 -2.92
N ILE A 67 2.79 16.57 -2.01
CA ILE A 67 2.05 16.76 -0.77
C ILE A 67 3.02 17.49 0.18
N ASN A 68 2.57 18.56 0.85
CA ASN A 68 3.36 19.32 1.84
C ASN A 68 3.60 18.52 3.14
N ASN A 69 3.92 17.25 2.97
CA ASN A 69 4.09 16.23 3.98
C ASN A 69 4.76 15.01 3.34
N ILE A 70 5.42 14.18 4.13
CA ILE A 70 5.88 12.89 3.63
C ILE A 70 4.68 12.03 3.22
N CYS A 71 4.79 11.38 2.06
CA CYS A 71 3.73 10.56 1.51
C CYS A 71 4.36 9.48 0.62
N ALA A 72 3.81 8.27 0.70
CA ALA A 72 4.24 7.14 -0.12
C ALA A 72 3.08 6.57 -0.92
N LYS A 73 3.33 6.31 -2.20
CA LYS A 73 2.49 5.51 -3.10
C LYS A 73 3.15 4.14 -3.25
N PHE A 74 2.37 3.07 -3.23
CA PHE A 74 2.85 1.72 -3.52
C PHE A 74 1.69 0.81 -3.89
N GLN A 75 2.02 -0.42 -4.26
CA GLN A 75 1.06 -1.48 -4.54
C GLN A 75 1.24 -2.67 -3.60
N ILE A 76 0.17 -3.44 -3.46
CA ILE A 76 0.14 -4.75 -2.82
C ILE A 76 -0.38 -5.74 -3.87
N ARG A 77 0.41 -6.78 -4.19
CA ARG A 77 0.07 -7.77 -5.23
C ARG A 77 -0.03 -9.17 -4.64
N SER A 78 -0.99 -9.96 -5.10
CA SER A 78 -1.02 -11.40 -4.80
C SER A 78 0.01 -12.13 -5.67
N ALA A 79 0.69 -13.11 -5.10
CA ALA A 79 1.57 -14.05 -5.80
C ALA A 79 0.78 -15.06 -6.66
N TYR A 80 -0.49 -15.30 -6.31
CA TYR A 80 -1.31 -16.36 -6.90
C TYR A 80 -2.46 -15.83 -7.74
N ASP A 81 -2.90 -14.60 -7.50
CA ASP A 81 -4.01 -13.98 -8.23
C ASP A 81 -3.58 -12.64 -8.84
N ALA A 82 -3.13 -12.71 -10.09
CA ALA A 82 -2.78 -11.51 -10.87
C ALA A 82 -3.98 -10.56 -11.05
N ASN A 83 -5.21 -11.06 -10.90
CA ASN A 83 -6.43 -10.27 -11.01
C ASN A 83 -6.79 -9.50 -9.75
N ARG A 84 -6.01 -9.66 -8.69
CA ARG A 84 -6.23 -9.00 -7.41
C ARG A 84 -4.99 -8.25 -6.98
N TYR A 85 -5.07 -6.95 -7.09
CA TYR A 85 -4.04 -6.09 -6.51
C TYR A 85 -4.62 -4.79 -5.99
N GLU A 86 -3.90 -4.20 -5.04
CA GLU A 86 -4.29 -2.97 -4.37
C GLU A 86 -3.27 -1.88 -4.67
N ARG A 87 -3.75 -0.66 -4.83
CA ARG A 87 -2.92 0.55 -4.90
C ARG A 87 -3.13 1.32 -3.62
N TRP A 88 -2.08 1.85 -3.02
CA TRP A 88 -2.10 2.55 -1.74
C TRP A 88 -1.41 3.90 -1.84
N ILE A 89 -1.95 4.89 -1.14
CA ILE A 89 -1.30 6.14 -0.78
C ILE A 89 -1.42 6.32 0.74
N VAL A 90 -0.29 6.60 1.39
CA VAL A 90 -0.21 6.70 2.85
C VAL A 90 0.53 7.97 3.25
N THR A 91 0.01 8.71 4.23
CA THR A 91 0.65 9.93 4.75
C THR A 91 0.26 10.17 6.22
N PRO A 92 1.17 10.68 7.07
CA PRO A 92 0.84 10.95 8.47
C PRO A 92 -0.04 12.20 8.60
N ILE A 93 -1.08 12.15 9.41
CA ILE A 93 -1.95 13.32 9.69
C ILE A 93 -1.76 13.88 11.10
N SER A 94 -0.96 13.19 11.91
CA SER A 94 -0.44 13.63 13.21
C SER A 94 0.80 12.81 13.56
N SER A 95 1.44 13.09 14.70
CA SER A 95 2.59 12.31 15.17
C SER A 95 2.32 10.82 15.40
N THR A 96 1.05 10.38 15.44
CA THR A 96 0.69 8.98 15.76
C THR A 96 -0.37 8.37 14.84
N HIS A 97 -0.90 9.10 13.86
CA HIS A 97 -1.96 8.60 12.97
C HIS A 97 -1.52 8.68 11.50
N LEU A 98 -1.73 7.59 10.77
CA LEU A 98 -1.60 7.50 9.32
C LEU A 98 -2.97 7.66 8.68
N LEU A 99 -3.06 8.45 7.63
CA LEU A 99 -4.13 8.37 6.66
C LEU A 99 -3.70 7.40 5.56
N SER A 100 -4.51 6.37 5.33
CA SER A 100 -4.31 5.41 4.24
C SER A 100 -5.49 5.49 3.30
N ILE A 101 -5.23 5.60 2.00
CA ILE A 101 -6.24 5.52 0.95
C ILE A 101 -5.81 4.39 0.02
N SER A 102 -6.70 3.42 -0.18
CA SER A 102 -6.43 2.27 -1.03
C SER A 102 -7.51 2.08 -2.08
N PHE A 103 -7.10 1.62 -3.26
CA PHE A 103 -7.98 1.13 -4.31
C PHE A 103 -7.77 -0.36 -4.44
N LYS A 104 -8.82 -1.13 -4.21
CA LYS A 104 -8.84 -2.58 -4.41
C LYS A 104 -9.39 -2.87 -5.80
N LEU A 105 -8.55 -3.41 -6.68
CA LEU A 105 -8.94 -3.78 -8.03
C LEU A 105 -9.16 -5.30 -8.10
N SER A 106 -10.26 -5.70 -8.72
CA SER A 106 -10.57 -7.10 -9.00
C SER A 106 -11.30 -7.23 -10.32
N TRP A 107 -10.92 -8.18 -11.17
CA TRP A 107 -11.62 -8.47 -12.41
C TRP A 107 -11.76 -9.98 -12.64
N ASN A 108 -12.75 -10.37 -13.43
CA ASN A 108 -12.99 -11.77 -13.74
C ASN A 108 -12.32 -12.12 -15.08
N HIS A 109 -11.87 -13.37 -15.25
CA HIS A 109 -11.62 -13.90 -16.58
C HIS A 109 -12.96 -14.17 -17.28
N VAL A 110 -13.13 -13.68 -18.51
CA VAL A 110 -14.18 -14.20 -19.39
C VAL A 110 -13.69 -15.51 -19.97
N HIS A 111 -14.19 -16.63 -19.44
CA HIS A 111 -14.10 -17.90 -20.14
C HIS A 111 -15.06 -17.86 -21.32
N HIS A 112 -14.56 -17.60 -22.52
CA HIS A 112 -15.33 -17.88 -23.74
C HIS A 112 -15.46 -19.40 -23.92
N LYS A 113 -16.49 -20.01 -23.29
CA LYS A 113 -16.93 -21.36 -23.66
C LYS A 113 -17.72 -21.30 -24.98
N MET A 114 -17.04 -21.00 -26.08
CA MET A 114 -17.51 -21.34 -27.42
C MET A 114 -16.33 -21.83 -28.26
N GLY A 115 -16.29 -23.14 -28.54
CA GLY A 115 -15.52 -23.67 -29.66
C GLY A 115 -14.05 -24.07 -29.42
N GLY A 116 -13.65 -24.41 -28.20
CA GLY A 116 -12.43 -25.22 -27.99
C GLY A 116 -11.08 -24.48 -28.07
N ILE A 117 -11.07 -23.16 -28.03
CA ILE A 117 -9.85 -22.37 -27.84
C ILE A 117 -9.98 -21.64 -26.50
N ASN A 118 -9.25 -22.09 -25.49
CA ASN A 118 -9.07 -21.35 -24.25
C ASN A 118 -8.16 -20.14 -24.54
N SER A 119 -8.70 -19.07 -25.12
CA SER A 119 -8.05 -17.77 -25.07
C SER A 119 -8.51 -17.08 -23.79
N GLU A 120 -7.65 -17.07 -22.77
CA GLU A 120 -7.79 -16.12 -21.65
C GLU A 120 -7.60 -14.72 -22.23
N GLU A 121 -8.69 -14.08 -22.64
CA GLU A 121 -8.64 -12.68 -23.02
C GLU A 121 -8.40 -11.88 -21.73
N GLN A 122 -7.17 -11.41 -21.53
CA GLN A 122 -6.88 -10.44 -20.47
C GLN A 122 -7.70 -9.19 -20.78
N HIS A 123 -8.60 -8.82 -19.88
CA HIS A 123 -9.30 -7.55 -20.00
C HIS A 123 -8.29 -6.42 -19.87
N ASP A 124 -8.34 -5.48 -20.81
CA ASP A 124 -7.62 -4.22 -20.67
C ASP A 124 -8.20 -3.45 -19.47
N ILE A 125 -7.48 -3.50 -18.36
CA ILE A 125 -7.84 -2.79 -17.14
C ILE A 125 -7.23 -1.38 -17.08
N SER A 126 -6.49 -0.94 -18.11
CA SER A 126 -5.72 0.31 -18.08
C SER A 126 -6.58 1.52 -17.73
N ASN A 127 -7.85 1.54 -18.16
CA ASN A 127 -8.77 2.62 -17.78
C ASN A 127 -9.11 2.63 -16.29
N MET A 128 -9.24 1.46 -15.64
CA MET A 128 -9.44 1.40 -14.18
C MET A 128 -8.17 1.80 -13.43
N GLU A 129 -7.01 1.39 -13.95
CA GLU A 129 -5.71 1.76 -13.41
C GLU A 129 -5.49 3.27 -13.47
N GLN A 130 -5.74 3.86 -14.65
CA GLN A 130 -5.65 5.29 -14.89
C GLN A 130 -6.61 6.07 -13.99
N LEU A 131 -7.85 5.61 -13.83
CA LEU A 131 -8.80 6.23 -12.89
C LEU A 131 -8.26 6.25 -11.45
N CYS A 132 -7.65 5.15 -11.01
CA CYS A 132 -7.06 5.09 -9.66
C CYS A 132 -5.87 6.05 -9.55
N ASP A 133 -4.99 6.09 -10.56
CA ASP A 133 -3.83 6.98 -10.58
C ASP A 133 -4.24 8.45 -10.62
N ASP A 134 -5.13 8.83 -11.53
CA ASP A 134 -5.65 10.20 -11.64
C ASP A 134 -6.31 10.64 -10.34
N THR A 135 -7.08 9.75 -9.71
CA THR A 135 -7.70 10.05 -8.42
C THR A 135 -6.64 10.25 -7.35
N MET A 136 -5.69 9.32 -7.19
CA MET A 136 -4.61 9.43 -6.20
C MET A 136 -3.75 10.67 -6.39
N ASP A 137 -3.39 10.98 -7.63
CA ASP A 137 -2.51 12.09 -7.98
C ASP A 137 -3.23 13.45 -7.83
N SER A 138 -4.57 13.46 -7.77
CA SER A 138 -5.40 14.65 -7.50
C SER A 138 -5.62 14.93 -6.01
N LEU A 139 -5.25 14.01 -5.11
CA LEU A 139 -5.50 14.17 -3.67
C LEU A 139 -4.61 15.24 -3.04
N GLU A 140 -5.22 16.09 -2.24
CA GLU A 140 -4.53 17.08 -1.40
C GLU A 140 -4.84 16.80 0.08
N VAL A 141 -3.80 16.76 0.92
CA VAL A 141 -3.94 16.63 2.37
C VAL A 141 -3.54 17.93 3.04
N LYS A 142 -4.48 18.54 3.75
CA LYS A 142 -4.27 19.78 4.52
C LYS A 142 -4.14 19.48 6.00
N LEU A 143 -2.92 19.65 6.51
CA LEU A 143 -2.65 19.49 7.94
C LEU A 143 -3.23 20.67 8.74
N SER A 144 -3.78 20.35 9.92
CA SER A 144 -4.16 21.38 10.89
C SER A 144 -2.92 22.11 11.44
N ALA A 145 -3.10 23.30 12.01
CA ALA A 145 -2.00 24.04 12.65
C ALA A 145 -1.27 23.20 13.72
N LYS A 146 -2.01 22.37 14.47
CA LYS A 146 -1.44 21.45 15.46
C LYS A 146 -0.56 20.39 14.80
N ALA A 147 -1.04 19.78 13.71
CA ALA A 147 -0.28 18.76 12.98
C ALA A 147 0.96 19.36 12.29
N LEU A 148 0.86 20.57 11.76
CA LEU A 148 2.02 21.31 11.21
C LEU A 148 3.09 21.57 12.27
N ALA A 149 2.71 21.98 13.48
CA ALA A 149 3.66 22.16 14.57
C ALA A 149 4.34 20.84 14.99
N GLN A 150 3.59 19.73 15.00
CA GLN A 150 4.15 18.39 15.23
C GLN A 150 5.13 17.98 14.13
N GLN A 151 4.80 18.25 12.86
CA GLN A 151 5.67 17.98 11.73
C GLN A 151 6.97 18.78 11.83
N GLN A 152 6.88 20.10 12.06
CA GLN A 152 8.05 20.96 12.22
C GLN A 152 8.97 20.48 13.36
N THR A 153 8.39 20.07 14.48
CA THR A 153 9.16 19.53 15.62
C THR A 153 9.86 18.23 15.25
N ALA A 154 9.18 17.33 14.53
CA ALA A 154 9.72 16.03 14.14
C ALA A 154 10.83 16.12 13.08
N LEU A 155 10.83 17.18 12.27
CA LEU A 155 11.81 17.42 11.22
C LEU A 155 12.98 18.33 11.69
N ALA A 156 12.87 18.94 12.87
CA ALA A 156 13.87 19.86 13.37
C ALA A 156 15.22 19.15 13.58
N GLY A 157 16.27 19.68 12.94
CA GLY A 157 17.63 19.14 13.04
C GLY A 157 17.90 17.90 12.19
N LEU A 158 16.98 17.51 11.30
CA LEU A 158 17.25 16.49 10.29
C LEU A 158 17.93 17.11 9.06
N ASP A 159 19.06 16.54 8.67
CA ASP A 159 19.75 16.92 7.43
C ASP A 159 19.02 16.40 6.18
N ASP A 160 18.35 15.23 6.30
CA ASP A 160 17.58 14.59 5.24
C ASP A 160 16.16 14.26 5.73
N THR A 161 15.18 14.85 5.04
CA THR A 161 13.75 14.66 5.29
C THR A 161 13.07 13.82 4.20
N SER A 162 13.83 13.31 3.23
CA SER A 162 13.31 12.49 2.15
C SER A 162 12.97 11.08 2.62
N LEU A 163 12.02 10.45 1.93
CA LEU A 163 11.79 9.01 2.02
C LEU A 163 12.83 8.28 1.15
N VAL A 164 13.08 6.99 1.43
CA VAL A 164 13.87 6.14 0.55
C VAL A 164 13.30 6.15 -0.87
N SER A 165 14.18 6.17 -1.85
CA SER A 165 13.82 6.00 -3.26
C SER A 165 13.43 4.56 -3.58
N ASP A 166 14.01 3.60 -2.86
CA ASP A 166 13.72 2.17 -3.00
C ASP A 166 13.39 1.57 -1.63
N TYR A 167 12.19 0.98 -1.53
CA TYR A 167 11.73 0.24 -0.37
C TYR A 167 11.48 -1.20 -0.84
N PRO A 168 12.34 -2.17 -0.49
CA PRO A 168 12.21 -3.52 -0.98
C PRO A 168 10.93 -4.18 -0.42
N PRO A 169 10.27 -5.04 -1.20
CA PRO A 169 9.12 -5.80 -0.70
C PRO A 169 9.49 -6.62 0.53
N LEU A 170 8.59 -6.63 1.52
CA LEU A 170 8.77 -7.37 2.75
C LEU A 170 8.81 -8.87 2.48
N LYS A 171 9.59 -9.57 3.31
CA LYS A 171 9.68 -11.02 3.33
C LYS A 171 9.07 -11.52 4.62
N TRP A 172 7.96 -12.24 4.52
CA TRP A 172 7.24 -12.85 5.63
C TRP A 172 7.41 -14.37 5.69
N GLU A 173 8.15 -14.95 4.74
CA GLU A 173 8.52 -16.36 4.79
C GLU A 173 9.16 -16.68 6.15
N SER A 174 8.47 -17.50 6.94
CA SER A 174 9.09 -18.16 8.07
C SER A 174 10.00 -19.24 7.49
N TYR A 175 11.30 -19.15 7.77
CA TYR A 175 12.13 -20.35 7.74
C TYR A 175 11.53 -21.31 8.77
N LYS A 176 10.61 -22.20 8.35
CA LYS A 176 10.36 -23.43 9.07
C LYS A 176 11.66 -24.20 8.98
N THR A 177 12.54 -23.99 9.96
CA THR A 177 13.63 -24.90 10.24
C THR A 177 12.98 -26.27 10.33
N ILE A 178 13.28 -27.13 9.37
CA ILE A 178 12.83 -28.51 9.36
C ILE A 178 13.52 -29.16 10.56
N GLY A 179 12.85 -29.14 11.70
CA GLY A 179 13.22 -29.92 12.87
C GLY A 179 12.95 -31.38 12.53
N LEU A 180 13.97 -32.05 11.99
CA LEU A 180 14.07 -33.50 12.09
C LEU A 180 14.46 -33.81 13.54
N GLU A 181 13.46 -34.15 14.36
CA GLU A 181 13.63 -35.02 15.53
C GLU A 181 13.12 -36.42 15.20
#